data_AF-A0A0Q9WIX9-F1
#
_entry.id   AF-A0A0Q9WIX9-F1
#
_cell.length_a   1.000
_cell.length_b   1.000
_cell.length_c   1.000
_cell.angle_alpha   90.00
_cell.angle_beta   90.00
_cell.angle_gamma   90.00
#
_symmetry.space_group_name_H-M   'P 1'
#
loop_
_entity.id
_entity.type
_entity.pdbx_description
1 polymer ?
#
loop_
_entity_poly.entity_id
_entity_poly.type
_entity_poly.pdbx_seq_one_letter_code
_entity_poly.pdbx_strand_id
1 'polypeptide(L)'
;MADVDIDDVFNTLGFGRMQLIIFFGCAMQQFYVTNEQFGISLITVAARCELNIGDHHLSWLMTAGLMAQVCTSHYMGYKSDEIGRRKLLVITSTLTMLTSFISSLMPEFWSFLVMRFIVGCFLTGPGMALLTYMGEFTKIKLRPMVLNFMCYSVGVSMMYVPASAMLILPYEINLKISGDYAISGWRVLSMTNLLPGMISLFMLLPMPESPKYYLSVQKTQEALDALEMCCRYNKGKNVTLKSLGIESVTQSNLRRDSLVPDKK
;
A
#
# COMPACT_ATOMS: atom_id res chain seq x y z
N MET A 1 -21.25 24.22 22.24
CA MET A 1 -20.07 23.33 22.30
C MET A 1 -19.21 23.65 21.09
N ALA A 2 -17.90 23.87 21.29
CA ALA A 2 -17.02 24.23 20.18
C ALA A 2 -16.56 22.95 19.48
N ASP A 3 -16.82 22.85 18.17
CA ASP A 3 -16.26 21.79 17.35
C ASP A 3 -14.73 21.92 17.33
N VAL A 4 -14.02 20.85 17.68
CA VAL A 4 -12.56 20.84 17.68
C VAL A 4 -12.07 20.39 16.31
N ASP A 5 -11.10 21.09 15.73
CA ASP A 5 -10.51 20.68 14.46
C ASP A 5 -9.72 19.38 14.64
N ILE A 6 -9.86 18.45 13.71
CA ILE A 6 -9.21 17.14 13.76
C ILE A 6 -7.68 17.24 13.90
N ASP A 7 -7.08 18.29 13.34
CA ASP A 7 -5.64 18.53 13.44
C ASP A 7 -5.21 18.92 14.86
N ASP A 8 -6.07 19.58 15.63
CA ASP A 8 -5.83 19.88 17.05
C ASP A 8 -6.01 18.65 17.93
N VAL A 9 -6.93 17.76 17.56
CA VAL A 9 -7.06 16.43 18.18
C VAL A 9 -5.76 15.65 18.00
N PHE A 10 -5.21 15.58 16.78
CA PHE A 10 -3.94 14.90 16.55
C PHE A 10 -2.77 15.58 17.29
N ASN A 11 -2.74 16.90 17.39
CA ASN A 11 -1.76 17.63 18.19
C ASN A 11 -1.80 17.21 19.67
N THR A 12 -3.00 17.02 20.22
CA THR A 12 -3.25 16.60 21.61
C THR A 12 -2.95 15.11 21.85
N LEU A 13 -3.20 14.26 20.84
CA LEU A 13 -2.98 12.82 20.94
C LEU A 13 -1.51 12.43 20.95
N GLY A 14 -0.65 13.17 20.26
CA GLY A 14 0.76 12.76 20.17
C GLY A 14 1.03 11.79 19.03
N PHE A 15 2.31 11.51 18.83
CA PHE A 15 2.76 10.37 18.02
C PHE A 15 2.97 9.20 18.97
N GLY A 16 2.16 8.16 18.86
CA GLY A 16 2.14 7.02 19.77
C GLY A 16 2.27 5.68 19.05
N ARG A 17 1.89 4.60 19.75
CA ARG A 17 2.04 3.22 19.28
C ARG A 17 1.27 2.96 17.98
N MET A 18 0.10 3.56 17.82
CA MET A 18 -0.69 3.35 16.62
C MET A 18 -0.03 3.95 15.39
N GLN A 19 0.47 5.19 15.48
CA GLN A 19 1.18 5.82 14.38
C GLN A 19 2.47 5.08 14.05
N LEU A 20 3.15 4.49 15.04
CA LEU A 20 4.29 3.61 14.78
C LEU A 20 3.89 2.34 13.99
N ILE A 21 2.80 1.66 14.38
CA ILE A 21 2.32 0.47 13.66
C ILE A 21 1.92 0.82 12.23
N ILE A 22 1.18 1.92 12.04
CA ILE A 22 0.81 2.42 10.71
C ILE A 22 2.06 2.79 9.91
N PHE A 23 3.03 3.47 10.52
CA PHE A 23 4.29 3.83 9.86
C PHE A 23 5.03 2.60 9.37
N PHE A 24 5.24 1.59 10.23
CA PHE A 24 5.92 0.35 9.82
C PHE A 24 5.12 -0.43 8.78
N GLY A 25 3.79 -0.49 8.91
CA GLY A 25 2.91 -1.12 7.93
C GLY A 25 3.00 -0.45 6.56
N CYS A 26 2.90 0.89 6.50
CA CYS A 26 3.02 1.65 5.26
C CYS A 26 4.44 1.62 4.68
N ALA A 27 5.48 1.64 5.52
CA ALA A 27 6.87 1.54 5.07
C ALA A 27 7.16 0.16 4.46
N MET A 28 6.67 -0.93 5.07
CA MET A 28 6.74 -2.28 4.49
C MET A 28 5.93 -2.39 3.20
N GLN A 29 4.80 -1.67 3.10
CA GLN A 29 4.03 -1.63 1.86
C GLN A 29 4.77 -0.89 0.75
N GLN A 30 5.37 0.25 1.07
CA GLN A 30 6.17 1.01 0.13
C GLN A 30 7.37 0.18 -0.36
N PHE A 31 8.00 -0.57 0.55
CA PHE A 31 9.05 -1.52 0.23
C PHE A 31 8.55 -2.59 -0.76
N TYR A 32 7.39 -3.20 -0.49
CA TYR A 32 6.78 -4.18 -1.40
C TYR A 32 6.44 -3.59 -2.77
N VAL A 33 5.80 -2.42 -2.82
CA VAL A 33 5.43 -1.76 -4.07
C VAL A 33 6.67 -1.47 -4.92
N THR A 34 7.74 -1.00 -4.29
CA THR A 34 9.01 -0.70 -4.98
C THR A 34 9.67 -1.99 -5.50
N ASN A 35 9.64 -3.07 -4.70
CA ASN A 35 10.14 -4.38 -5.14
C ASN A 35 9.37 -4.92 -6.34
N GLU A 36 8.05 -4.81 -6.38
CA GLU A 36 7.27 -5.24 -7.54
C GLU A 36 7.50 -4.35 -8.77
N GLN A 37 7.61 -3.03 -8.58
CA GLN A 37 7.83 -2.09 -9.68
C GLN A 37 9.17 -2.31 -10.38
N PHE A 38 10.25 -2.51 -9.62
CA PHE A 38 11.60 -2.53 -10.18
C PHE A 38 12.24 -3.91 -10.14
N GLY A 39 11.89 -4.76 -9.18
CA GLY A 39 12.45 -6.11 -9.06
C GLY A 39 12.04 -7.05 -10.19
N ILE A 40 10.95 -6.73 -10.90
CA ILE A 40 10.57 -7.43 -12.12
C ILE A 40 11.67 -7.38 -13.20
N SER A 41 12.49 -6.33 -13.26
CA SER A 41 13.61 -6.25 -14.21
C SER A 41 14.59 -7.41 -14.04
N LEU A 42 15.01 -7.69 -12.79
CA LEU A 42 15.92 -8.79 -12.44
C LEU A 42 15.25 -10.15 -12.64
N ILE A 43 13.98 -10.28 -12.24
CA ILE A 43 13.21 -11.52 -12.44
C ILE A 43 13.11 -11.86 -13.93
N THR A 44 12.87 -10.87 -14.79
CA THR A 44 12.72 -11.06 -16.24
C THR A 44 14.02 -11.50 -16.89
N VAL A 45 15.16 -10.93 -16.47
CA VAL A 45 16.47 -11.36 -16.94
C VAL A 45 16.75 -12.81 -16.53
N ALA A 46 16.43 -13.18 -15.30
CA ALA A 46 16.60 -14.55 -14.81
C ALA A 46 15.66 -15.55 -15.50
N ALA A 47 14.44 -15.14 -15.87
CA ALA A 47 13.46 -15.96 -16.57
C ALA A 47 13.72 -16.08 -18.08
N ARG A 48 14.74 -15.38 -18.62
CA ARG A 48 14.97 -15.23 -20.06
C ARG A 48 15.11 -16.56 -20.80
N CYS A 49 15.86 -17.50 -20.23
CA CYS A 49 16.11 -18.80 -20.86
C CYS A 49 14.88 -19.72 -20.81
N GLU A 50 14.10 -19.68 -19.73
CA GLU A 50 12.92 -20.54 -19.54
C GLU A 50 11.73 -20.08 -20.38
N LEU A 51 11.44 -18.77 -20.38
CA LEU A 51 10.32 -18.18 -21.11
C LEU A 51 10.65 -17.78 -22.55
N ASN A 52 11.85 -18.14 -23.03
CA ASN A 52 12.37 -17.78 -24.36
C ASN A 52 12.20 -16.28 -24.70
N ILE A 53 12.65 -15.42 -23.78
CA ILE A 53 12.46 -13.97 -23.89
C ILE A 53 13.53 -13.39 -24.82
N GLY A 54 13.11 -12.91 -25.99
CA GLY A 54 13.95 -12.11 -26.89
C GLY A 54 14.23 -10.71 -26.35
N ASP A 55 15.18 -9.97 -26.93
CA ASP A 55 15.57 -8.63 -26.44
C ASP A 55 14.41 -7.62 -26.47
N HIS A 56 13.54 -7.69 -27.49
CA HIS A 56 12.37 -6.81 -27.59
C HIS A 56 11.26 -7.16 -26.59
N HIS A 57 11.10 -8.44 -26.24
CA HIS A 57 10.07 -8.92 -25.32
C HIS A 57 10.32 -8.47 -23.89
N LEU A 58 11.59 -8.30 -23.49
CA LEU A 58 11.94 -7.77 -22.17
C LEU A 58 11.43 -6.33 -21.99
N SER A 59 11.63 -5.49 -23.00
CA SER A 59 11.14 -4.11 -23.00
C SER A 59 9.61 -4.05 -22.95
N TRP A 60 8.93 -4.90 -23.72
CA TRP A 60 7.46 -4.95 -23.71
C TRP A 60 6.90 -5.26 -22.33
N LEU A 61 7.52 -6.18 -21.59
CA LEU A 61 7.07 -6.54 -20.25
C LEU A 61 7.17 -5.35 -19.27
N MET A 62 8.30 -4.64 -19.28
CA MET A 62 8.52 -3.47 -18.42
C MET A 62 7.56 -2.34 -18.78
N THR A 63 7.43 -2.03 -20.07
CA THR A 63 6.52 -0.98 -20.56
C THR A 63 5.06 -1.33 -20.29
N ALA A 64 4.65 -2.59 -20.45
CA ALA A 64 3.27 -3.02 -20.18
C ALA A 64 2.90 -2.80 -18.70
N GLY A 65 3.79 -3.14 -17.76
CA GLY A 65 3.55 -2.94 -16.33
C GLY A 65 3.44 -1.45 -15.94
N LEU A 66 4.27 -0.58 -16.53
CA LEU A 66 4.19 0.86 -16.29
C LEU A 66 2.96 1.50 -16.97
N MET A 67 2.66 1.09 -18.20
CA MET A 67 1.48 1.54 -18.93
C MET A 67 0.19 1.18 -18.20
N ALA A 68 0.10 -0.05 -17.67
CA ALA A 68 -1.00 -0.47 -16.81
C ALA A 68 -1.19 0.49 -15.62
N GLN A 69 -0.10 0.86 -14.94
CA GLN A 69 -0.16 1.77 -13.80
C GLN A 69 -0.66 3.16 -14.18
N VAL A 70 -0.19 3.70 -15.31
CA VAL A 70 -0.64 5.00 -15.82
C VAL A 70 -2.13 4.96 -16.14
N CYS A 71 -2.58 3.95 -16.88
CA CYS A 71 -3.99 3.80 -17.26
C CYS A 71 -4.91 3.65 -16.05
N THR A 72 -4.49 2.97 -14.98
CA THR A 72 -5.33 2.77 -13.79
C THR A 72 -5.21 3.86 -12.74
N SER A 73 -4.25 4.77 -12.83
CA SER A 73 -3.99 5.80 -11.83
C SER A 73 -5.21 6.67 -11.50
N HIS A 74 -5.91 7.19 -12.51
CA HIS A 74 -7.11 7.99 -12.33
C HIS A 74 -8.24 7.19 -11.67
N TYR A 75 -8.44 5.94 -12.11
CA TYR A 75 -9.48 5.07 -11.56
C TYR A 75 -9.20 4.71 -10.09
N MET A 76 -7.97 4.35 -9.77
CA MET A 76 -7.56 4.04 -8.40
C MET A 76 -7.60 5.28 -7.49
N GLY A 77 -7.27 6.46 -8.02
CA GLY A 77 -7.43 7.73 -7.31
C GLY A 77 -8.90 8.00 -6.96
N TYR A 78 -9.80 7.91 -7.94
CA TYR A 78 -11.24 8.04 -7.70
C TYR A 78 -11.75 7.02 -6.68
N LYS A 79 -11.34 5.75 -6.80
CA LYS A 79 -11.72 4.71 -5.83
C LYS A 79 -11.17 4.99 -4.44
N SER A 80 -9.96 5.54 -4.30
CA SER A 80 -9.37 5.92 -2.99
C SER A 80 -10.27 6.88 -2.22
N ASP A 81 -10.90 7.81 -2.94
CA ASP A 81 -11.81 8.80 -2.36
C ASP A 81 -13.23 8.26 -2.14
N GLU A 82 -13.65 7.21 -2.86
CA GLU A 82 -14.98 6.59 -2.71
C GLU A 82 -15.04 5.54 -1.60
N ILE A 83 -14.04 4.65 -1.51
CA ILE A 83 -14.07 3.51 -0.58
C ILE A 83 -13.23 3.75 0.69
N GLY A 84 -12.33 4.72 0.65
CA GLY A 84 -11.39 5.03 1.73
C GLY A 84 -9.98 4.48 1.46
N ARG A 85 -9.01 5.05 2.18
CA ARG A 85 -7.59 4.86 1.92
C ARG A 85 -7.10 3.48 2.37
N ARG A 86 -7.43 3.06 3.60
CA ARG A 86 -7.06 1.73 4.12
C ARG A 86 -7.77 0.63 3.36
N LYS A 87 -9.08 0.74 3.11
CA LYS A 87 -9.83 -0.27 2.35
C LYS A 87 -9.25 -0.45 0.95
N LEU A 88 -8.98 0.65 0.23
CA LEU A 88 -8.32 0.58 -1.06
C LEU A 88 -6.97 -0.11 -0.94
N LEU A 89 -6.13 0.29 0.03
CA LEU A 89 -4.82 -0.29 0.25
C LEU A 89 -4.93 -1.80 0.47
N VAL A 90 -5.75 -2.28 1.40
CA VAL A 90 -5.88 -3.72 1.72
C VAL A 90 -6.36 -4.52 0.52
N ILE A 91 -7.41 -4.07 -0.18
CA ILE A 91 -7.99 -4.77 -1.33
C ILE A 91 -6.98 -4.85 -2.47
N THR A 92 -6.43 -3.70 -2.87
CA THR A 92 -5.51 -3.64 -4.02
C THR A 92 -4.19 -4.34 -3.74
N SER A 93 -3.68 -4.27 -2.50
CA SER A 93 -2.48 -5.03 -2.09
C SER A 93 -2.71 -6.53 -2.18
N THR A 94 -3.85 -7.02 -1.68
CA THR A 94 -4.19 -8.44 -1.75
C THR A 94 -4.30 -8.90 -3.20
N LEU A 95 -4.99 -8.14 -4.07
CA LEU A 95 -5.11 -8.45 -5.49
C LEU A 95 -3.77 -8.42 -6.21
N THR A 96 -2.91 -7.44 -5.91
CA THR A 96 -1.55 -7.34 -6.46
C THR A 96 -0.72 -8.56 -6.09
N MET A 97 -0.77 -8.99 -4.82
CA MET A 97 -0.02 -10.15 -4.35
C MET A 97 -0.52 -11.46 -4.94
N LEU A 98 -1.84 -11.64 -5.02
CA LEU A 98 -2.44 -12.82 -5.65
C LEU A 98 -2.09 -12.90 -7.14
N THR A 99 -2.21 -11.79 -7.86
CA THR A 99 -1.89 -11.74 -9.29
C THR A 99 -0.39 -11.87 -9.54
N SER A 100 0.47 -11.33 -8.67
CA SER A 100 1.92 -11.52 -8.75
C SER A 100 2.32 -12.97 -8.48
N PHE A 101 1.71 -13.61 -7.47
CA PHE A 101 1.88 -15.04 -7.22
C PHE A 101 1.46 -15.88 -8.44
N ILE A 102 0.28 -15.62 -9.00
CA ILE A 102 -0.19 -16.30 -10.22
C ILE A 102 0.78 -16.04 -11.39
N SER A 103 1.27 -14.81 -11.55
CA SER A 103 2.26 -14.47 -12.59
C SER A 103 3.53 -15.32 -12.46
N SER A 104 3.99 -15.58 -11.24
CA SER A 104 5.17 -16.41 -10.99
C SER A 104 4.97 -17.89 -11.33
N LEU A 105 3.74 -18.32 -11.60
CA LEU A 105 3.39 -19.69 -12.02
C LEU A 105 3.13 -19.80 -13.53
N MET A 106 3.13 -18.70 -14.27
CA MET A 106 2.88 -18.72 -15.70
C MET A 106 4.02 -19.43 -16.45
N PRO A 107 3.72 -20.41 -17.33
CA PRO A 107 4.73 -21.16 -18.08
C PRO A 107 5.15 -20.47 -19.39
N GLU A 108 4.32 -19.58 -19.93
CA GLU A 108 4.49 -18.97 -21.26
C GLU A 108 4.69 -17.46 -21.16
N PHE A 109 5.52 -16.88 -22.04
CA PHE A 109 5.79 -15.44 -22.06
C PHE A 109 4.52 -14.58 -22.17
N TRP A 110 3.60 -14.91 -23.09
CA TRP A 110 2.38 -14.12 -23.28
C TRP A 110 1.45 -14.16 -22.08
N SER A 111 1.33 -15.33 -21.45
CA SER A 111 0.56 -15.47 -20.20
C SER A 111 1.20 -14.69 -19.05
N PHE A 112 2.53 -14.70 -18.96
CA PHE A 112 3.29 -13.91 -18.00
C PHE A 112 3.10 -12.40 -18.23
N LEU A 113 3.15 -11.95 -19.49
CA LEU A 113 2.95 -10.56 -19.89
C LEU A 113 1.56 -10.04 -19.49
N VAL A 114 0.50 -10.80 -19.79
CA VAL A 114 -0.87 -10.45 -19.41
C VAL A 114 -1.03 -10.37 -17.89
N MET A 115 -0.49 -11.35 -17.15
CA MET A 115 -0.54 -11.31 -15.69
C MET A 115 0.24 -10.13 -15.12
N ARG A 116 1.39 -9.77 -15.70
CA ARG A 116 2.17 -8.60 -15.26
C ARG A 116 1.48 -7.28 -15.56
N PHE A 117 0.75 -7.19 -16.66
CA PHE A 117 -0.14 -6.05 -16.92
C PHE A 117 -1.20 -5.93 -15.81
N ILE A 118 -1.85 -7.04 -15.45
CA ILE A 118 -2.86 -7.07 -14.38
C ILE A 118 -2.24 -6.69 -13.02
N VAL A 119 -1.04 -7.18 -12.69
CA VAL A 119 -0.30 -6.78 -11.49
C VAL A 119 -0.09 -5.26 -11.49
N GLY A 120 0.36 -4.69 -12.61
CA GLY A 120 0.55 -3.25 -12.76
C GLY A 120 -0.75 -2.45 -12.51
N CYS A 121 -1.90 -2.96 -12.98
CA CYS A 121 -3.19 -2.32 -12.73
C CYS A 121 -3.50 -2.18 -11.23
N PHE A 122 -3.24 -3.22 -10.44
CA PHE A 122 -3.55 -3.24 -9.00
C PHE A 122 -2.46 -2.57 -8.15
N LEU A 123 -1.20 -2.61 -8.59
CA LEU A 123 -0.04 -2.05 -7.88
C LEU A 123 -0.13 -0.52 -7.69
N THR A 124 -0.88 0.17 -8.55
CA THR A 124 -1.12 1.61 -8.42
C THR A 124 -1.95 1.98 -7.20
N GLY A 125 -2.87 1.11 -6.76
CA GLY A 125 -3.77 1.37 -5.63
C GLY A 125 -3.02 1.66 -4.33
N PRO A 126 -2.15 0.75 -3.86
CA PRO A 126 -1.37 0.96 -2.65
C PRO A 126 -0.47 2.20 -2.77
N GLY A 127 0.16 2.41 -3.94
CA GLY A 127 1.03 3.57 -4.21
C GLY A 127 0.35 4.92 -4.00
N MET A 128 -0.94 5.02 -4.32
CA MET A 128 -1.73 6.25 -4.10
C MET A 128 -2.23 6.40 -2.65
N ALA A 129 -2.58 5.28 -2.01
CA ALA A 129 -3.22 5.31 -0.69
C ALA A 129 -2.23 5.46 0.48
N LEU A 130 -1.01 4.90 0.38
CA LEU A 130 -0.10 4.74 1.51
C LEU A 130 0.41 6.08 2.11
N LEU A 131 0.80 7.04 1.25
CA LEU A 131 1.33 8.34 1.69
C LEU A 131 0.22 9.17 2.33
N THR A 132 -0.95 9.15 1.71
CA THR A 132 -2.15 9.85 2.19
C THR A 132 -2.61 9.27 3.52
N TYR A 133 -2.69 7.94 3.63
CA TYR A 133 -3.07 7.26 4.86
C TYR A 133 -2.12 7.64 6.00
N MET A 134 -0.80 7.49 5.86
CA MET A 134 0.14 7.90 6.91
C MET A 134 0.05 9.41 7.23
N GLY A 135 -0.13 10.24 6.20
CA GLY A 135 -0.27 11.67 6.34
C GLY A 135 -1.47 12.06 7.20
N GLU A 136 -2.61 11.39 7.03
CA GLU A 136 -3.86 11.69 7.73
C GLU A 136 -3.82 11.34 9.23
N PHE A 137 -2.99 10.37 9.66
CA PHE A 137 -2.77 10.03 11.08
C PHE A 137 -1.61 10.80 11.74
N THR A 138 -0.88 11.62 10.99
CA THR A 138 0.28 12.37 11.49
C THR A 138 -0.05 13.82 11.74
N LYS A 139 0.47 14.37 12.84
CA LYS A 139 0.45 15.82 13.14
C LYS A 139 1.04 16.63 11.98
N ILE A 140 0.44 17.77 11.64
CA ILE A 140 0.89 18.65 10.55
C ILE A 140 2.40 18.96 10.67
N LYS A 141 2.90 19.29 11.87
CA LYS A 141 4.31 19.64 12.10
C LYS A 141 5.30 18.50 11.82
N LEU A 142 4.89 17.24 12.07
CA LEU A 142 5.75 16.06 11.91
C LEU A 142 5.54 15.35 10.57
N ARG A 143 4.45 15.66 9.86
CA ARG A 143 4.04 14.99 8.62
C ARG A 143 5.17 14.94 7.57
N PRO A 144 5.88 16.03 7.22
CA PRO A 144 6.93 15.95 6.20
C PRO A 144 8.08 15.03 6.61
N MET A 145 8.47 15.07 7.89
CA MET A 145 9.53 14.22 8.43
C MET A 145 9.14 12.74 8.37
N VAL A 146 7.95 12.39 8.84
CA VAL A 146 7.44 11.01 8.87
C VAL A 146 7.30 10.45 7.45
N LEU A 147 6.74 11.22 6.52
CA LEU A 147 6.61 10.79 5.12
C LEU A 147 7.98 10.61 4.47
N ASN A 148 8.96 11.47 4.76
CA ASN A 148 10.32 11.31 4.26
C ASN A 148 11.01 10.05 4.81
N PHE A 149 10.87 9.77 6.11
CA PHE A 149 11.37 8.53 6.69
C PHE A 149 10.74 7.29 6.05
N MET A 150 9.45 7.36 5.71
CA MET A 150 8.78 6.28 4.99
C MET A 150 9.37 6.10 3.58
N CYS A 151 9.71 7.19 2.88
CA CYS A 151 10.36 7.13 1.57
C CYS A 151 11.76 6.50 1.60
N TYR A 152 12.48 6.52 2.73
CA TYR A 152 13.76 5.78 2.83
C TYR A 152 13.59 4.27 2.63
N SER A 153 12.39 3.71 2.86
CA SER A 153 12.10 2.30 2.54
C SER A 153 12.31 1.96 1.05
N VAL A 154 12.12 2.93 0.15
CA VAL A 154 12.42 2.79 -1.30
C VAL A 154 13.89 2.48 -1.51
N GLY A 155 14.79 3.22 -0.84
CA GLY A 155 16.24 2.99 -0.94
C GLY A 155 16.64 1.62 -0.42
N VAL A 156 16.08 1.20 0.72
CA VAL A 156 16.36 -0.13 1.29
C VAL A 156 15.85 -1.23 0.36
N SER A 157 14.68 -1.06 -0.25
CA SER A 157 14.12 -2.01 -1.21
C SER A 157 15.00 -2.16 -2.46
N MET A 158 15.54 -1.06 -2.99
CA MET A 158 16.48 -1.07 -4.12
C MET A 158 17.78 -1.81 -3.83
N MET A 159 18.22 -1.86 -2.57
CA MET A 159 19.36 -2.68 -2.16
C MET A 159 18.97 -4.14 -1.94
N TYR A 160 17.76 -4.38 -1.41
CA TYR A 160 17.26 -5.72 -1.11
C TYR A 160 17.03 -6.58 -2.36
N VAL A 161 16.46 -6.02 -3.44
CA VAL A 161 16.17 -6.79 -4.66
C VAL A 161 17.44 -7.43 -5.26
N PRO A 162 18.54 -6.70 -5.57
CA PRO A 162 19.75 -7.32 -6.08
C PRO A 162 20.42 -8.25 -5.06
N ALA A 163 20.39 -7.92 -3.76
CA ALA A 163 20.95 -8.79 -2.72
C ALA A 163 20.20 -10.14 -2.62
N SER A 164 18.87 -10.12 -2.67
CA SER A 164 18.05 -11.34 -2.68
C SER A 164 18.22 -12.13 -3.98
N ALA A 165 18.36 -11.46 -5.12
CA ALA A 165 18.68 -12.12 -6.39
C ALA A 165 20.05 -12.80 -6.37
N MET A 166 21.10 -12.13 -5.87
CA MET A 166 22.43 -12.71 -5.71
C MET A 166 22.45 -13.90 -4.75
N LEU A 167 21.59 -13.90 -3.73
CA LEU A 167 21.49 -15.03 -2.80
C LEU A 167 20.73 -16.20 -3.41
N ILE A 168 19.59 -15.97 -4.08
CA ILE A 168 18.66 -17.04 -4.48
C ILE A 168 19.04 -17.64 -5.84
N LEU A 169 19.45 -16.84 -6.82
CA LEU A 169 19.69 -17.30 -8.19
C LEU A 169 20.86 -18.29 -8.36
N PRO A 170 21.95 -18.26 -7.57
CA PRO A 170 23.03 -19.24 -7.69
C PRO A 170 22.68 -20.63 -7.17
N TYR A 171 21.65 -20.77 -6.33
CA TYR A 171 21.20 -22.09 -5.90
C TYR A 171 20.43 -22.73 -7.07
N GLU A 172 20.88 -23.91 -7.52
CA GLU A 172 20.19 -24.73 -8.52
C GLU A 172 18.89 -25.34 -7.95
N ILE A 173 17.94 -24.48 -7.59
CA ILE A 173 16.61 -24.88 -7.15
C ILE A 173 15.87 -25.35 -8.40
N ASN A 174 15.83 -26.66 -8.61
CA ASN A 174 15.06 -27.33 -9.65
C ASN A 174 14.10 -28.33 -8.99
N LEU A 175 13.09 -27.81 -8.29
CA LEU A 175 12.05 -28.65 -7.69
C LEU A 175 11.04 -29.03 -8.76
N LYS A 176 11.11 -30.26 -9.27
CA LYS A 176 10.11 -30.80 -10.21
C LYS A 176 8.79 -31.03 -9.49
N ILE A 177 7.72 -30.37 -9.95
CA ILE A 177 6.37 -30.52 -9.36
C ILE A 177 5.54 -31.54 -10.15
N SER A 178 5.47 -31.40 -11.47
CA SER A 178 4.71 -32.30 -12.34
C SER A 178 5.17 -32.16 -13.79
N GLY A 179 5.54 -33.27 -14.44
CA GLY A 179 6.03 -33.27 -15.83
C GLY A 179 7.29 -32.42 -16.05
N ASP A 180 7.28 -31.62 -17.12
CA ASP A 180 8.38 -30.70 -17.51
C ASP A 180 8.41 -29.39 -16.71
N TYR A 181 7.48 -29.19 -15.76
CA TYR A 181 7.42 -27.97 -14.96
C TYR A 181 8.27 -28.08 -13.68
N ALA A 182 9.36 -27.31 -13.64
CA ALA A 182 10.22 -27.14 -12.47
C ALA A 182 10.03 -25.75 -11.85
N ILE A 183 10.01 -25.68 -10.52
CA ILE A 183 10.17 -24.39 -9.84
C ILE A 183 11.63 -23.98 -9.98
N SER A 184 11.86 -23.00 -10.86
CA SER A 184 13.14 -22.33 -11.06
C SER A 184 13.40 -21.25 -10.00
N GLY A 185 14.67 -20.91 -9.79
CA GLY A 185 15.09 -19.89 -8.81
C GLY A 185 14.42 -18.52 -8.98
N TRP A 186 14.09 -18.09 -10.20
CA TRP A 186 13.39 -16.82 -10.43
C TRP A 186 11.94 -16.82 -9.93
N ARG A 187 11.26 -17.98 -9.94
CA ARG A 187 9.90 -18.13 -9.39
C ARG A 187 9.94 -18.00 -7.86
N VAL A 188 10.93 -18.62 -7.22
CA VAL A 188 11.19 -18.49 -5.77
C VAL A 188 11.54 -17.04 -5.40
N LEU A 189 12.36 -16.37 -6.21
CA LEU A 189 12.69 -14.95 -6.02
C LEU A 189 11.41 -14.08 -6.08
N SER A 190 10.55 -14.32 -7.08
CA SER A 190 9.27 -13.61 -7.20
C SER A 190 8.36 -13.86 -5.98
N MET A 191 8.30 -15.08 -5.45
CA MET A 191 7.52 -15.41 -4.26
C MET A 191 8.10 -14.78 -2.98
N THR A 192 9.44 -14.74 -2.86
CA THR A 192 10.13 -14.09 -1.75
C THR A 192 9.84 -12.59 -1.71
N ASN A 193 9.70 -11.96 -2.88
CA ASN A 193 9.34 -10.54 -2.98
C ASN A 193 7.92 -10.22 -2.47
N LEU A 194 7.04 -11.21 -2.28
CA LEU A 194 5.71 -11.03 -1.69
C LEU A 194 5.73 -10.91 -0.15
N LEU A 195 6.81 -11.36 0.51
CA LEU A 195 6.91 -11.39 1.98
C LEU A 195 6.68 -10.02 2.64
N PRO A 196 7.32 -8.92 2.19
CA PRO A 196 7.09 -7.60 2.79
C PRO A 196 5.64 -7.13 2.64
N GLY A 197 4.98 -7.46 1.52
CA GLY A 197 3.58 -7.16 1.28
C GLY A 197 2.65 -7.93 2.23
N MET A 198 2.93 -9.21 2.48
CA MET A 198 2.19 -10.00 3.48
C MET A 198 2.33 -9.40 4.88
N ILE A 199 3.55 -9.05 5.30
CA ILE A 199 3.81 -8.43 6.60
C ILE A 199 3.02 -7.12 6.72
N SER A 200 3.07 -6.27 5.70
CA SER A 200 2.32 -5.02 5.67
C SER A 200 0.81 -5.25 5.80
N LEU A 201 0.25 -6.20 5.04
CA LEU A 201 -1.17 -6.53 5.07
C LEU A 201 -1.61 -6.91 6.49
N PHE A 202 -0.88 -7.80 7.16
CA PHE A 202 -1.18 -8.18 8.54
C PHE A 202 -1.10 -7.00 9.53
N MET A 203 -0.19 -6.06 9.33
CA MET A 203 -0.06 -4.86 10.17
C MET A 203 -1.18 -3.84 9.94
N LEU A 204 -1.66 -3.69 8.70
CA LEU A 204 -2.67 -2.70 8.31
C LEU A 204 -4.12 -3.21 8.40
N LEU A 205 -4.31 -4.54 8.41
CA LEU A 205 -5.62 -5.18 8.59
C LEU A 205 -6.34 -4.80 9.91
N PRO A 206 -5.71 -4.67 11.08
CA PRO A 206 -6.41 -4.27 12.31
C PRO A 206 -6.58 -2.75 12.47
N MET A 207 -5.91 -1.94 11.65
CA MET A 207 -5.97 -0.47 11.79
C MET A 207 -7.35 0.06 11.37
N PRO A 208 -7.83 1.21 11.86
CA PRO A 208 -9.06 1.81 11.39
C PRO A 208 -8.84 2.55 10.07
N GLU A 209 -9.94 2.86 9.39
CA GLU A 209 -9.90 3.80 8.26
C GLU A 209 -9.56 5.21 8.75
N SER A 210 -9.12 6.07 7.83
CA SER A 210 -8.78 7.45 8.17
C SER A 210 -9.96 8.22 8.77
N PRO A 211 -9.80 8.88 9.93
CA PRO A 211 -10.85 9.73 10.48
C PRO A 211 -11.16 10.93 9.59
N LYS A 212 -10.16 11.47 8.88
CA LYS A 212 -10.38 12.56 7.90
C LYS A 212 -11.22 12.11 6.71
N TYR A 213 -11.04 10.86 6.27
CA TYR A 213 -11.91 10.26 5.26
C TYR A 213 -13.36 10.19 5.74
N TYR A 214 -13.60 9.67 6.95
CA TYR A 214 -14.97 9.57 7.47
C TYR A 214 -15.66 10.93 7.63
N LEU A 215 -14.95 11.96 8.08
CA LEU A 215 -15.49 13.32 8.12
C LEU A 215 -15.86 13.84 6.73
N SER A 216 -15.06 13.53 5.69
CA SER A 216 -15.37 13.93 4.31
C SER A 216 -16.62 13.26 3.73
N VAL A 217 -16.96 12.06 4.20
CA VAL A 217 -18.15 11.29 3.80
C VAL A 217 -19.32 11.52 4.78
N GLN A 218 -19.24 12.52 5.67
CA GLN A 218 -20.27 12.86 6.68
C GLN A 218 -20.58 11.74 7.69
N LYS A 219 -19.62 10.85 7.89
CA LYS A 219 -19.68 9.69 8.78
C LYS A 219 -19.05 10.00 10.13
N THR A 220 -19.65 10.95 10.84
CA THR A 220 -19.07 11.53 12.07
C THR A 220 -18.89 10.50 13.19
N GLN A 221 -19.82 9.55 13.34
CA GLN A 221 -19.70 8.51 14.36
C GLN A 221 -18.52 7.57 14.08
N GLU A 222 -18.36 7.10 12.84
CA GLU A 222 -17.22 6.25 12.48
C GLU A 222 -15.88 6.99 12.59
N ALA A 223 -15.86 8.32 12.37
CA ALA A 223 -14.69 9.16 12.60
C ALA A 223 -14.30 9.22 14.10
N LEU A 224 -15.29 9.37 14.99
CA LEU A 224 -15.08 9.35 16.44
C LEU A 224 -14.58 7.98 16.91
N ASP A 225 -15.18 6.89 16.43
CA ASP A 225 -14.77 5.53 16.78
C ASP A 225 -13.31 5.25 16.35
N ALA A 226 -12.91 5.71 15.16
CA ALA A 226 -11.54 5.61 14.67
C ALA A 226 -10.56 6.42 15.54
N LEU A 227 -10.92 7.65 15.93
CA LEU A 227 -10.13 8.48 16.83
C LEU A 227 -10.06 7.89 18.25
N GLU A 228 -11.11 7.24 18.73
CA GLU A 228 -11.13 6.57 20.02
C GLU A 228 -10.18 5.36 20.01
N MET A 229 -10.17 4.60 18.91
CA MET A 229 -9.17 3.55 18.70
C MET A 229 -7.75 4.14 18.76
N CYS A 230 -7.49 5.28 18.10
CA CYS A 230 -6.21 5.99 18.23
C CYS A 230 -5.87 6.37 19.68
N CYS A 231 -6.83 6.88 20.44
CA CYS A 231 -6.64 7.23 21.85
C CYS A 231 -6.20 6.00 22.66
N ARG A 232 -6.95 4.90 22.52
CA ARG A 232 -6.73 3.66 23.29
C ARG A 232 -5.37 3.04 22.99
N TYR A 233 -4.93 3.03 21.73
CA TYR A 233 -3.61 2.51 21.36
C TYR A 233 -2.46 3.42 21.86
N ASN A 234 -2.65 4.74 21.88
CA ASN A 234 -1.58 5.68 22.22
C ASN A 234 -1.43 5.94 23.72
N LYS A 235 -2.54 6.14 24.44
CA LYS A 235 -2.55 6.53 25.86
C LYS A 235 -3.06 5.43 26.80
N GLY A 236 -3.54 4.30 26.27
CA GLY A 236 -4.03 3.16 27.04
C GLY A 236 -5.55 3.06 27.11
N LYS A 237 -6.06 1.88 27.52
CA LYS A 237 -7.48 1.49 27.44
C LYS A 237 -8.46 2.41 28.19
N ASN A 238 -7.99 3.19 29.15
CA ASN A 238 -8.83 4.02 30.03
C ASN A 238 -9.07 5.45 29.49
N VAL A 239 -8.43 5.84 28.39
CA VAL A 239 -8.55 7.19 27.81
C VAL A 239 -9.50 7.17 26.63
N THR A 240 -10.65 7.84 26.79
CA THR A 240 -11.70 7.99 25.76
C THR A 240 -11.71 9.43 25.24
N LEU A 241 -12.21 9.69 24.04
CA LEU A 241 -12.34 11.07 23.52
C LEU A 241 -13.12 12.01 24.46
N LYS A 242 -14.16 11.48 25.11
CA LYS A 242 -14.91 12.20 26.16
C LYS A 242 -14.05 12.59 27.35
N SER A 243 -13.07 11.78 27.73
CA SER A 243 -12.12 12.11 28.81
C SER A 243 -11.14 13.23 28.42
N LEU A 244 -11.03 13.53 27.13
CA LEU A 244 -10.26 14.65 26.58
C LEU A 244 -11.14 15.88 26.29
N GLY A 245 -12.44 15.84 26.63
CA GLY A 245 -13.39 16.93 26.39
C GLY A 245 -13.81 17.11 24.93
N ILE A 246 -13.58 16.10 24.08
CA ILE A 246 -13.89 16.16 22.64
C ILE A 246 -15.17 15.36 22.38
N GLU A 247 -16.27 16.08 22.14
CA GLU A 247 -17.58 15.49 21.80
C GLU A 247 -17.93 15.61 20.31
N SER A 248 -17.41 16.64 19.63
CA SER A 248 -17.58 16.85 18.20
C SER A 248 -16.26 17.24 17.53
N VAL A 249 -16.02 16.67 16.35
CA VAL A 249 -14.82 16.91 15.54
C VAL A 249 -15.24 17.45 14.17
N THR A 250 -14.59 18.52 13.73
CA THR A 250 -14.74 19.04 12.38
C THR A 250 -13.41 19.00 11.64
N GLN A 251 -13.46 19.20 10.33
CA GLN A 251 -12.28 19.39 9.51
C GLN A 251 -12.43 20.73 8.80
N SER A 252 -11.59 21.68 9.18
CA SER A 252 -11.64 23.09 8.74
C SER A 252 -11.58 23.27 7.22
N ASN A 253 -10.95 22.33 6.50
CA ASN A 253 -10.77 22.37 5.05
C ASN A 253 -11.89 21.71 4.22
N LEU A 254 -12.93 21.14 4.83
CA LEU A 254 -14.10 20.66 4.09
C LEU A 254 -14.93 21.88 3.66
N ARG A 255 -14.85 22.21 2.36
CA ARG A 255 -15.57 23.30 1.71
C ARG A 255 -17.05 23.28 2.13
N ARG A 256 -17.50 24.28 2.89
CA ARG A 256 -18.89 24.43 3.36
C ARG A 256 -19.92 24.63 2.23
N ASP A 257 -19.49 24.72 0.97
CA ASP A 257 -20.29 25.22 -0.15
C ASP A 257 -21.17 24.17 -0.86
N SER A 258 -21.16 22.90 -0.47
CA SER A 258 -21.94 21.85 -1.17
C SER A 258 -23.17 21.33 -0.41
N LEU A 259 -23.58 21.94 0.70
CA LEU A 259 -24.67 21.40 1.55
C LEU A 259 -25.86 22.31 1.84
N VAL A 260 -26.05 23.39 1.08
CA VAL A 260 -27.35 24.09 1.07
C VAL A 260 -27.74 24.44 -0.36
N PRO A 261 -28.58 23.64 -1.05
CA PRO A 261 -29.44 24.24 -2.05
C PRO A 261 -30.38 25.18 -1.29
N ASP A 262 -30.21 26.48 -1.49
CA ASP A 262 -31.18 27.48 -1.05
C ASP A 262 -32.56 27.01 -1.49
N LYS A 263 -33.41 26.66 -0.52
CA LYS A 263 -34.84 26.55 -0.77
C LYS A 263 -35.34 27.94 -1.16
N LYS A 264 -35.67 28.13 -2.43
CA LYS A 264 -36.64 29.11 -2.89
C LYS A 264 -37.81 28.38 -3.53
#